data_AF-A0A9D6LEX9-F1
#
_entry.id   AF-A0A9D6LEX9-F1
#
_cell.length_a   1.000
_cell.length_b   1.000
_cell.length_c   1.000
_cell.angle_alpha   90.00
_cell.angle_beta   90.00
_cell.angle_gamma   90.00
#
_symmetry.space_group_name_H-M   'P 1'
#
loop_
_entity.id
_entity.type
_entity.pdbx_description
1 polymer ?
#
loop_
_entity_poly.entity_id
_entity_poly.type
_entity_poly.pdbx_seq_one_letter_code
_entity_poly.pdbx_strand_id
1 'polypeptide(L)'
;MLDAWYTFPTQIGDHRAFITYNHGYAEIAEKDKRDFLLKVRVKIKNPTPAGMSTSEEFPALSAVDEKLDDSLTKKGAVYVGRITIDGYRYFHFYVDFLEPVASKTIDNVSKQTSYKLQYSYKKDSAKDGYWKDLYPSSDDWQLIQDMKVLDALAKNGDIPSKPREVFHWAYFFEMKTANNFVEWAKSVHYKLISIETTDDKKKVGVRFSHVGTMALEDITHHTIGLNRKAKEMKGDYDGWETSVAK
;
A
#
# COMPACT_ATOMS: atom_id res chain seq x y z
N MET A 1 -10.40 -14.31 4.47
CA MET A 1 -9.66 -15.17 3.49
C MET A 1 -8.19 -14.82 3.68
N LEU A 2 -7.36 -15.72 4.22
CA LEU A 2 -6.02 -15.33 4.75
C LEU A 2 -4.95 -15.03 3.67
N ASP A 3 -5.27 -15.25 2.40
CA ASP A 3 -4.35 -15.07 1.26
C ASP A 3 -4.76 -13.85 0.41
N ALA A 4 -4.72 -12.67 1.04
CA ALA A 4 -4.98 -11.40 0.36
C ALA A 4 -3.74 -10.52 0.50
N TRP A 5 -3.02 -10.33 -0.60
CA TRP A 5 -1.76 -9.58 -0.61
C TRP A 5 -1.86 -8.35 -1.51
N TYR A 6 -1.31 -7.24 -1.02
CA TYR A 6 -1.18 -6.02 -1.81
C TYR A 6 0.27 -5.54 -1.79
N THR A 7 0.68 -4.90 -2.88
CA THR A 7 1.97 -4.23 -2.98
C THR A 7 1.76 -2.78 -3.39
N PHE A 8 2.42 -1.86 -2.68
CA PHE A 8 2.30 -0.43 -2.97
C PHE A 8 3.64 0.29 -2.73
N PRO A 9 3.95 1.33 -3.53
CA PRO A 9 5.01 2.26 -3.21
C PRO A 9 4.57 3.22 -2.09
N THR A 10 5.51 3.62 -1.24
CA THR A 10 5.31 4.68 -0.25
C THR A 10 6.62 5.42 0.02
N GLN A 11 6.59 6.41 0.90
CA GLN A 11 7.75 7.21 1.30
C GLN A 11 7.98 7.05 2.81
N ILE A 12 9.18 6.63 3.21
CA ILE A 12 9.57 6.50 4.62
C ILE A 12 10.83 7.33 4.85
N GLY A 13 10.67 8.44 5.56
CA GLY A 13 11.70 9.48 5.64
C GLY A 13 12.03 10.01 4.24
N ASP A 14 13.32 10.05 3.91
CA ASP A 14 13.80 10.53 2.60
C ASP A 14 13.88 9.42 1.53
N HIS A 15 13.49 8.19 1.86
CA HIS A 15 13.61 7.05 0.95
C HIS A 15 12.26 6.57 0.44
N ARG A 16 12.22 6.30 -0.87
CA ARG A 16 11.12 5.54 -1.47
C ARG A 16 11.18 4.10 -0.95
N ALA A 17 10.01 3.55 -0.65
CA ALA A 17 9.84 2.17 -0.21
C ALA A 17 8.81 1.46 -1.08
N PHE A 18 8.91 0.14 -1.16
CA PHE A 18 7.85 -0.73 -1.65
C PHE A 18 7.50 -1.73 -0.57
N ILE A 19 6.22 -1.74 -0.17
CA ILE A 19 5.69 -2.63 0.83
C ILE A 19 4.81 -3.65 0.13
N THR A 20 5.04 -4.93 0.43
CA THR A 20 4.09 -6.01 0.18
C THR A 20 3.60 -6.49 1.53
N TYR A 21 2.29 -6.55 1.77
CA TYR A 21 1.75 -6.99 3.06
C TYR A 21 0.58 -7.95 2.87
N ASN A 22 0.39 -8.83 3.85
CA ASN A 22 -0.76 -9.73 3.91
C ASN A 22 -1.94 -8.98 4.54
N HIS A 23 -2.85 -8.46 3.73
CA HIS A 23 -4.07 -7.84 4.20
C HIS A 23 -4.99 -8.81 4.96
N GLY A 24 -5.02 -10.09 4.56
CA GLY A 24 -5.78 -11.12 5.26
C GLY A 24 -5.32 -11.33 6.71
N TYR A 25 -4.06 -11.03 7.03
CA TYR A 25 -3.55 -11.09 8.40
C TYR A 25 -4.26 -10.11 9.35
N ALA A 26 -4.77 -8.98 8.84
CA ALA A 26 -5.52 -8.01 9.65
C ALA A 26 -6.74 -8.64 10.36
N GLU A 27 -7.37 -9.66 9.75
CA GLU A 27 -8.54 -10.36 10.32
C GLU A 27 -8.20 -11.14 11.61
N ILE A 28 -6.93 -11.52 11.79
CA ILE A 28 -6.49 -12.40 12.87
C ILE A 28 -5.41 -11.80 13.77
N ALA A 29 -4.79 -10.68 13.40
CA ALA A 29 -3.62 -10.11 14.08
C ALA A 29 -3.83 -9.92 15.59
N GLU A 30 -4.99 -9.43 16.01
CA GLU A 30 -5.33 -9.23 17.44
C GLU A 30 -5.43 -10.55 18.24
N LYS A 31 -5.79 -11.65 17.57
CA LYS A 31 -5.98 -12.96 18.19
C LYS A 31 -4.78 -13.89 17.99
N ASP A 32 -3.79 -13.48 17.20
CA ASP A 32 -2.60 -14.27 16.93
C ASP A 32 -1.69 -14.30 18.17
N LYS A 33 -1.51 -15.51 18.71
CA LYS A 33 -0.73 -15.78 19.93
C LYS A 33 0.79 -15.65 19.74
N ARG A 34 1.26 -15.44 18.51
CA ARG A 34 2.67 -15.22 18.20
C ARG A 34 3.10 -13.83 18.66
N ASP A 35 3.81 -13.78 19.77
CA ASP A 35 4.20 -12.53 20.43
C ASP A 35 5.56 -11.99 19.98
N PHE A 36 6.25 -12.66 19.06
CA PHE A 36 7.57 -12.22 18.62
C PHE A 36 7.56 -11.87 17.13
N LEU A 37 8.06 -10.68 16.84
CA LEU A 37 8.38 -10.24 15.49
C LEU A 37 9.81 -10.66 15.16
N LEU A 38 9.93 -11.48 14.13
CA LEU A 38 11.18 -11.82 13.46
C LEU A 38 11.28 -10.99 12.18
N LYS A 39 12.19 -10.01 12.15
CA LYS A 39 12.54 -9.25 10.94
C LYS A 39 13.83 -9.82 10.37
N VAL A 40 13.78 -10.40 9.16
CA VAL A 40 14.97 -10.87 8.44
C VAL A 40 15.35 -9.81 7.41
N ARG A 41 16.61 -9.40 7.38
CA ARG A 41 17.15 -8.38 6.47
C ARG A 41 18.14 -8.98 5.49
N VAL A 42 18.05 -8.55 4.24
CA VAL A 42 19.06 -8.74 3.22
C VAL A 42 19.50 -7.39 2.64
N LYS A 43 20.80 -7.25 2.36
CA LYS A 43 21.34 -6.11 1.59
C LYS A 43 21.32 -6.47 0.11
N ILE A 44 20.69 -5.63 -0.70
CA ILE A 44 20.68 -5.72 -2.17
C ILE A 44 22.09 -5.40 -2.67
N LYS A 45 22.63 -6.18 -3.60
CA LYS A 45 24.04 -6.02 -4.01
C LYS A 45 24.21 -4.83 -4.93
N ASN A 46 23.30 -4.67 -5.89
CA ASN A 46 23.31 -3.63 -6.92
C ASN A 46 21.98 -2.86 -6.93
N PRO A 47 21.63 -2.15 -5.85
CA PRO A 47 20.37 -1.41 -5.81
C PRO A 47 20.36 -0.29 -6.85
N THR A 48 19.17 0.04 -7.36
CA THR A 48 18.96 1.27 -8.15
C THR A 48 19.27 2.51 -7.32
N PRO A 49 19.40 3.72 -7.91
CA PRO A 49 19.57 4.95 -7.15
C PRO A 49 18.47 5.20 -6.10
N ALA A 50 17.28 4.64 -6.31
CA ALA A 50 16.17 4.69 -5.36
C ALA A 50 16.21 3.58 -4.29
N GLY A 51 17.26 2.76 -4.25
CA GLY A 51 17.41 1.67 -3.27
C GLY A 51 16.66 0.38 -3.61
N MET A 52 16.19 0.21 -4.85
CA MET A 52 15.34 -0.94 -5.25
C MET A 52 16.15 -2.06 -5.90
N SER A 53 15.61 -3.28 -5.86
CA SER A 53 16.21 -4.43 -6.57
C SER A 53 16.09 -4.27 -8.08
N THR A 54 17.12 -4.68 -8.81
CA THR A 54 17.10 -4.76 -10.27
C THR A 54 16.43 -6.05 -10.76
N SER A 55 16.09 -6.09 -12.06
CA SER A 55 15.61 -7.31 -12.72
C SER A 55 16.63 -8.45 -12.65
N GLU A 56 17.93 -8.14 -12.69
CA GLU A 56 19.02 -9.11 -12.59
C GLU A 56 19.06 -9.81 -11.22
N GLU A 57 18.82 -9.06 -10.13
CA GLU A 57 18.81 -9.62 -8.78
C GLU A 57 17.47 -10.25 -8.38
N PHE A 58 16.40 -10.01 -9.15
CA PHE A 58 15.05 -10.48 -8.84
C PHE A 58 14.98 -11.99 -8.59
N PRO A 59 15.51 -12.88 -9.46
CA PRO A 59 15.45 -14.32 -9.22
C PRO A 59 16.16 -14.74 -7.92
N ALA A 60 17.32 -14.16 -7.63
CA ALA A 60 18.09 -14.51 -6.44
C ALA A 60 17.42 -14.01 -5.14
N LEU A 61 16.76 -12.85 -5.17
CA LEU A 61 15.99 -12.34 -4.03
C LEU A 61 14.67 -13.09 -3.84
N SER A 62 13.99 -13.49 -4.92
CA SER A 62 12.79 -14.34 -4.84
C SER A 62 13.12 -15.70 -4.22
N ALA A 63 14.26 -16.30 -4.57
CA ALA A 63 14.72 -17.53 -3.94
C ALA A 63 15.01 -17.37 -2.43
N VAL A 64 15.43 -16.18 -1.97
CA VAL A 64 15.56 -15.89 -0.53
C VAL A 64 14.17 -15.85 0.12
N ASP A 65 13.22 -15.15 -0.49
CA ASP A 65 11.83 -15.03 0.00
C ASP A 65 11.18 -16.41 0.15
N GLU A 66 11.16 -17.21 -0.93
CA GLU A 66 10.58 -18.56 -0.96
C GLU A 66 11.22 -19.48 0.10
N LYS A 67 12.54 -19.46 0.23
CA LYS A 67 13.24 -20.29 1.22
C LYS A 67 12.96 -19.86 2.65
N LEU A 68 12.88 -18.55 2.92
CA LEU A 68 12.53 -18.04 4.24
C LEU A 68 11.09 -18.42 4.59
N ASP A 69 10.16 -18.16 3.68
CA ASP A 69 8.75 -18.49 3.84
C ASP A 69 8.56 -19.98 4.12
N ASP A 70 9.05 -20.85 3.25
CA ASP A 70 8.96 -22.31 3.41
C ASP A 70 9.61 -22.80 4.72
N SER A 71 10.81 -22.32 5.05
CA SER A 71 11.55 -22.82 6.21
C SER A 71 10.97 -22.36 7.55
N LEU A 72 10.40 -21.14 7.60
CA LEU A 72 9.85 -20.55 8.82
C LEU A 72 8.38 -20.95 9.02
N THR A 73 7.55 -20.97 7.96
CA THR A 73 6.14 -21.38 8.08
C THR A 73 5.98 -22.84 8.44
N LYS A 74 6.87 -23.73 7.98
CA LYS A 74 6.95 -25.13 8.46
C LYS A 74 7.19 -25.27 9.97
N LYS A 75 7.68 -24.21 10.61
CA LYS A 75 7.90 -24.13 12.07
C LYS A 75 6.78 -23.39 12.78
N GLY A 76 5.71 -23.06 12.08
CA GLY A 76 4.58 -22.32 12.61
C GLY A 76 4.70 -20.82 12.53
N ALA A 77 5.70 -20.23 11.84
CA ALA A 77 5.73 -18.79 11.60
C ALA A 77 4.57 -18.34 10.70
N VAL A 78 4.19 -17.07 10.80
CA VAL A 78 3.26 -16.42 9.86
C VAL A 78 4.00 -15.30 9.14
N TYR A 79 4.09 -15.40 7.82
CA TYR A 79 4.65 -14.34 6.98
C TYR A 79 3.60 -13.25 6.77
N VAL A 80 3.92 -12.01 7.17
CA VAL A 80 2.95 -10.89 7.16
C VAL A 80 3.30 -9.79 6.17
N GLY A 81 4.49 -9.82 5.58
CA GLY A 81 4.90 -8.86 4.58
C GLY A 81 6.39 -8.62 4.50
N ARG A 82 6.75 -7.83 3.51
CA ARG A 82 8.11 -7.36 3.25
C ARG A 82 8.11 -5.89 2.87
N ILE A 83 9.21 -5.23 3.16
CA ILE A 83 9.50 -3.87 2.73
C ILE A 83 10.86 -3.85 2.06
N THR A 84 10.94 -3.19 0.90
CA THR A 84 12.19 -2.85 0.22
C THR A 84 12.40 -1.34 0.32
N ILE A 85 13.51 -0.93 0.91
CA ILE A 85 13.84 0.48 1.15
C ILE A 85 15.37 0.63 1.27
N ASP A 86 15.91 1.69 0.67
CA ASP A 86 17.31 2.10 0.84
C ASP A 86 18.36 0.99 0.62
N GLY A 87 18.16 0.15 -0.40
CA GLY A 87 19.08 -0.94 -0.73
C GLY A 87 18.98 -2.16 0.20
N TYR A 88 17.94 -2.21 1.03
CA TYR A 88 17.64 -3.35 1.89
C TYR A 88 16.25 -3.91 1.63
N ARG A 89 16.09 -5.21 1.87
CA ARG A 89 14.77 -5.85 1.96
C ARG A 89 14.62 -6.51 3.32
N TYR A 90 13.47 -6.25 3.94
CA TYR A 90 13.10 -6.75 5.26
C TYR A 90 11.87 -7.62 5.15
N PHE A 91 11.95 -8.86 5.61
CA PHE A 91 10.86 -9.82 5.67
C PHE A 91 10.35 -9.87 7.11
N HIS A 92 9.03 -9.78 7.31
CA HIS A 92 8.40 -9.74 8.63
C HIS A 92 7.63 -11.02 8.87
N PHE A 93 7.99 -11.73 9.93
CA PHE A 93 7.31 -12.93 10.39
C PHE A 93 6.89 -12.75 11.84
N TYR A 94 5.68 -13.18 12.18
CA TYR A 94 5.35 -13.46 13.58
C TYR A 94 5.65 -14.92 13.91
N VAL A 95 6.23 -15.15 15.09
CA VAL A 95 6.69 -16.45 15.55
C VAL A 95 6.37 -16.67 17.04
N ASP A 96 6.27 -17.93 17.45
CA ASP A 96 6.11 -18.38 18.84
C ASP A 96 7.27 -19.28 19.33
N PHE A 97 8.16 -19.70 18.42
CA PHE A 97 9.37 -20.44 18.75
C PHE A 97 10.51 -19.53 19.20
N LEU A 98 11.43 -20.08 20.01
CA LEU A 98 12.55 -19.36 20.58
C LEU A 98 13.54 -18.85 19.50
N GLU A 99 14.20 -17.73 19.80
CA GLU A 99 15.20 -17.09 18.93
C GLU A 99 16.29 -18.04 18.37
N PRO A 100 16.83 -19.03 19.12
CA PRO A 100 17.80 -19.97 18.56
C PRO A 100 17.27 -20.80 17.38
N VAL A 101 15.95 -21.08 17.35
CA VAL A 101 15.30 -21.75 16.22
C VAL A 101 15.22 -20.82 15.01
N ALA A 102 14.92 -19.54 15.23
CA ALA A 102 14.94 -18.50 14.19
C ALA A 102 16.35 -18.36 13.59
N SER A 103 17.35 -18.10 14.43
CA SER A 103 18.75 -17.90 14.00
C SER A 103 19.26 -19.06 13.17
N LYS A 104 19.09 -20.31 13.65
CA LYS A 104 19.53 -21.51 12.93
C LYS A 104 18.86 -21.64 11.57
N THR A 105 17.58 -21.28 11.47
CA THR A 105 16.83 -21.35 10.21
C THR A 105 17.35 -20.30 9.22
N ILE A 106 17.59 -19.08 9.68
CA ILE A 106 18.10 -17.98 8.86
C ILE A 106 19.53 -18.25 8.39
N ASP A 107 20.39 -18.80 9.25
CA ASP A 107 21.74 -19.22 8.88
C ASP A 107 21.74 -20.29 7.78
N ASN A 108 20.83 -21.26 7.87
CA ASN A 108 20.68 -22.29 6.85
C ASN A 108 20.22 -21.69 5.52
N VAL A 109 19.24 -20.80 5.53
CA VAL A 109 18.79 -20.11 4.30
C VAL A 109 19.92 -19.23 3.74
N SER A 110 20.68 -18.56 4.59
CA SER A 110 21.83 -17.76 4.14
C SER A 110 22.92 -18.60 3.48
N LYS A 111 23.16 -19.84 3.93
CA LYS A 111 24.10 -20.79 3.28
C LYS A 111 23.59 -21.35 1.96
N GLN A 112 22.27 -21.43 1.79
CA GLN A 112 21.63 -21.94 0.58
C GLN A 112 21.39 -20.87 -0.49
N THR A 113 21.69 -19.61 -0.20
CA THR A 113 21.46 -18.48 -1.09
C THR A 113 22.75 -17.69 -1.30
N SER A 114 22.76 -16.83 -2.30
CA SER A 114 23.91 -15.95 -2.55
C SER A 114 23.93 -14.72 -1.62
N TYR A 115 23.06 -14.67 -0.60
CA TYR A 115 22.84 -13.53 0.27
C TYR A 115 23.18 -13.85 1.71
N LYS A 116 23.91 -12.92 2.34
CA LYS A 116 24.07 -12.90 3.79
C LYS A 116 22.82 -12.32 4.43
N LEU A 117 22.20 -13.11 5.29
CA LEU A 117 21.00 -12.69 6.02
C LEU A 117 21.39 -12.21 7.42
N GLN A 118 20.70 -11.18 7.88
CA GLN A 118 20.75 -10.71 9.25
C GLN A 118 19.33 -10.70 9.80
N TYR A 119 19.16 -10.69 11.11
CA TYR A 119 17.82 -10.66 11.67
C TYR A 119 17.75 -9.85 12.96
N SER A 120 16.53 -9.46 13.32
CA SER A 120 16.18 -9.02 14.66
C SER A 120 14.99 -9.83 15.16
N TYR A 121 15.05 -10.24 16.41
CA TYR A 121 13.98 -10.96 17.09
C TYR A 121 13.54 -10.14 18.29
N LYS A 122 12.28 -9.68 18.32
CA LYS A 122 11.77 -8.79 19.37
C LYS A 122 10.37 -9.18 19.77
N LYS A 123 10.04 -9.03 21.05
CA LYS A 123 8.66 -9.15 21.51
C LYS A 123 7.83 -8.01 20.92
N ASP A 124 6.70 -8.35 20.33
CA ASP A 124 5.74 -7.46 19.67
C ASP A 124 4.31 -8.04 19.78
N SER A 125 3.79 -8.09 21.00
CA SER A 125 2.42 -8.58 21.25
C SER A 125 1.36 -7.68 20.60
N ALA A 126 1.64 -6.38 20.46
CA ALA A 126 0.74 -5.41 19.84
C ALA A 126 0.72 -5.48 18.31
N LYS A 127 1.62 -6.27 17.71
CA LYS A 127 1.78 -6.40 16.27
C LYS A 127 2.16 -5.09 15.58
N ASP A 128 2.94 -4.25 16.27
CA ASP A 128 3.40 -2.95 15.77
C ASP A 128 4.19 -3.07 14.47
N GLY A 129 5.02 -4.12 14.32
CA GLY A 129 5.76 -4.37 13.08
C GLY A 129 4.88 -4.77 11.90
N TYR A 130 3.59 -5.02 12.11
CA TYR A 130 2.62 -5.14 11.03
C TYR A 130 1.84 -3.84 10.88
N TRP A 131 1.22 -3.35 11.95
CA TRP A 131 0.32 -2.19 11.88
C TRP A 131 1.01 -0.87 11.55
N LYS A 132 2.26 -0.68 11.98
CA LYS A 132 3.00 0.57 11.79
C LYS A 132 4.01 0.49 10.65
N ASP A 133 4.64 -0.67 10.45
CA ASP A 133 5.69 -0.82 9.43
C ASP A 133 5.15 -1.25 8.05
N LEU A 134 4.02 -1.97 8.00
CA LEU A 134 3.53 -2.61 6.77
C LEU A 134 2.11 -2.22 6.37
N TYR A 135 1.21 -2.08 7.34
CA TYR A 135 -0.18 -1.83 7.05
C TYR A 135 -0.37 -0.42 6.49
N PRO A 136 -1.06 -0.27 5.34
CA PRO A 136 -1.18 1.02 4.68
C PRO A 136 -1.91 2.05 5.53
N SER A 137 -1.41 3.28 5.50
CA SER A 137 -2.14 4.45 5.97
C SER A 137 -3.38 4.71 5.10
N SER A 138 -4.20 5.72 5.45
CA SER A 138 -5.32 6.10 4.59
C SER A 138 -4.90 6.54 3.19
N ASP A 139 -3.71 7.13 3.08
CA ASP A 139 -3.22 7.68 1.83
C ASP A 139 -2.58 6.58 0.98
N ASP A 140 -1.86 5.64 1.63
CA ASP A 140 -1.38 4.43 0.96
C ASP A 140 -2.57 3.60 0.43
N TRP A 141 -3.67 3.54 1.19
CA TRP A 141 -4.90 2.91 0.73
C TRP A 141 -5.49 3.58 -0.50
N GLN A 142 -5.52 4.92 -0.53
CA GLN A 142 -5.96 5.65 -1.71
C GLN A 142 -5.07 5.32 -2.93
N LEU A 143 -3.75 5.30 -2.74
CA LEU A 143 -2.80 4.91 -3.78
C LEU A 143 -3.04 3.48 -4.28
N ILE A 144 -3.30 2.52 -3.38
CA ILE A 144 -3.62 1.13 -3.74
C ILE A 144 -4.89 1.08 -4.63
N GLN A 145 -5.91 1.88 -4.33
CA GLN A 145 -7.12 1.95 -5.16
C GLN A 145 -6.84 2.58 -6.52
N ASP A 146 -6.05 3.65 -6.56
CA ASP A 146 -5.66 4.29 -7.82
C ASP A 146 -4.89 3.32 -8.72
N MET A 147 -3.93 2.58 -8.17
CA MET A 147 -3.19 1.55 -8.89
C MET A 147 -4.11 0.48 -9.51
N LYS A 148 -5.18 0.08 -8.82
CA LYS A 148 -6.15 -0.90 -9.35
C LYS A 148 -6.92 -0.34 -10.54
N VAL A 149 -7.37 0.91 -10.46
CA VAL A 149 -8.08 1.57 -11.57
C VAL A 149 -7.14 1.75 -12.77
N LEU A 150 -5.91 2.19 -12.53
CA LEU A 150 -4.89 2.36 -13.57
C LEU A 150 -4.52 1.04 -14.26
N ASP A 151 -4.37 -0.05 -13.50
CA ASP A 151 -4.14 -1.39 -14.07
C ASP A 151 -5.33 -1.85 -14.93
N ALA A 152 -6.56 -1.60 -14.49
CA ALA A 152 -7.76 -1.88 -15.28
C ALA A 152 -7.80 -1.07 -16.58
N LEU A 153 -7.45 0.22 -16.54
CA LEU A 153 -7.34 1.07 -17.74
C LEU A 153 -6.27 0.51 -18.70
N ALA A 154 -5.06 0.23 -18.21
CA ALA A 154 -3.97 -0.31 -19.01
C ALA A 154 -4.36 -1.64 -19.71
N LYS A 155 -5.03 -2.55 -18.98
CA LYS A 155 -5.57 -3.81 -19.55
C LYS A 155 -6.59 -3.59 -20.67
N ASN A 156 -7.26 -2.44 -20.71
CA ASN A 156 -8.21 -2.06 -21.76
C ASN A 156 -7.56 -1.24 -22.90
N GLY A 157 -6.23 -1.12 -22.90
CA GLY A 157 -5.46 -0.45 -23.96
C GLY A 157 -5.38 1.06 -23.81
N ASP A 158 -5.45 1.56 -22.58
CA ASP A 158 -5.33 2.99 -22.29
C ASP A 158 -3.94 3.57 -22.62
N ILE A 159 -3.90 4.83 -23.04
CA ILE A 159 -2.66 5.63 -23.21
C ILE A 159 -2.51 6.56 -22.00
N PRO A 160 -1.65 6.24 -21.01
CA PRO A 160 -1.67 6.97 -19.74
C PRO A 160 -1.31 8.45 -19.84
N SER A 161 -0.50 8.83 -20.83
CA SER A 161 -0.06 10.21 -21.04
C SER A 161 -1.10 11.12 -21.67
N LYS A 162 -2.22 10.58 -22.20
CA LYS A 162 -3.25 11.37 -22.89
C LYS A 162 -4.16 12.08 -21.86
N PRO A 163 -4.15 13.42 -21.81
CA PRO A 163 -5.00 14.17 -20.89
C PRO A 163 -6.49 13.98 -21.22
N ARG A 164 -7.32 13.86 -20.19
CA ARG A 164 -8.76 13.64 -20.32
C ARG A 164 -9.51 14.07 -19.07
N GLU A 165 -10.83 14.15 -19.19
CA GLU A 165 -11.71 14.41 -18.05
C GLU A 165 -11.67 13.23 -17.06
N VAL A 166 -11.44 13.55 -15.79
CA VAL A 166 -11.49 12.65 -14.66
C VAL A 166 -12.59 13.14 -13.72
N PHE A 167 -13.56 12.29 -13.46
CA PHE A 167 -14.66 12.62 -12.56
C PHE A 167 -14.40 12.07 -11.17
N HIS A 168 -14.92 12.77 -10.17
CA HIS A 168 -14.74 12.50 -8.76
C HIS A 168 -16.06 12.61 -8.01
N TRP A 169 -16.18 11.82 -6.94
CA TRP A 169 -17.32 11.82 -6.05
C TRP A 169 -16.89 12.00 -4.60
N ALA A 170 -17.58 12.90 -3.91
CA ALA A 170 -17.49 13.03 -2.46
C ALA A 170 -18.90 13.15 -1.88
N TYR A 171 -19.10 12.63 -0.67
CA TYR A 171 -20.39 12.61 0.01
C TYR A 171 -20.30 13.24 1.38
N PHE A 172 -21.29 14.05 1.73
CA PHE A 172 -21.35 14.80 2.98
C PHE A 172 -22.69 14.59 3.67
N PHE A 173 -22.75 14.70 5.00
CA PHE A 173 -24.02 14.61 5.73
C PHE A 173 -24.84 15.90 5.69
N GLU A 174 -24.21 17.05 5.43
CA GLU A 174 -24.87 18.35 5.44
C GLU A 174 -24.62 19.10 4.13
N MET A 175 -25.66 19.76 3.61
CA MET A 175 -25.54 20.65 2.45
C MET A 175 -24.51 21.77 2.67
N LYS A 176 -24.38 22.25 3.92
CA LYS A 176 -23.40 23.26 4.29
C LYS A 176 -21.96 22.78 4.09
N THR A 177 -21.61 21.58 4.54
CA THR A 177 -20.25 21.04 4.37
C THR A 177 -19.97 20.67 2.91
N ALA A 178 -20.97 20.16 2.18
CA ALA A 178 -20.87 19.95 0.74
C ALA A 178 -20.55 21.27 -0.01
N ASN A 179 -21.26 22.35 0.29
CA ASN A 179 -21.00 23.65 -0.34
C ASN A 179 -19.60 24.20 0.01
N ASN A 180 -19.15 24.05 1.26
CA ASN A 180 -17.78 24.44 1.64
C ASN A 180 -16.72 23.65 0.85
N PHE A 181 -16.95 22.35 0.62
CA PHE A 181 -16.06 21.52 -0.19
C PHE A 181 -16.06 21.96 -1.66
N VAL A 182 -17.23 22.29 -2.21
CA VAL A 182 -17.36 22.79 -3.58
C VAL A 182 -16.59 24.09 -3.78
N GLU A 183 -16.72 25.05 -2.86
CA GLU A 183 -15.98 26.32 -2.94
C GLU A 183 -14.47 26.09 -2.87
N TRP A 184 -14.01 25.18 -2.00
CA TRP A 184 -12.61 24.77 -2.00
C TRP A 184 -12.19 24.11 -3.32
N ALA A 185 -12.96 23.15 -3.82
CA ALA A 185 -12.63 22.42 -5.05
C ALA A 185 -12.50 23.36 -6.25
N LYS A 186 -13.39 24.33 -6.39
CA LYS A 186 -13.29 25.41 -7.40
C LYS A 186 -12.04 26.25 -7.23
N SER A 187 -11.67 26.60 -5.98
CA SER A 187 -10.47 27.41 -5.72
C SER A 187 -9.16 26.71 -6.09
N VAL A 188 -9.18 25.37 -6.17
CA VAL A 188 -8.07 24.55 -6.70
C VAL A 188 -8.38 23.98 -8.08
N HIS A 189 -9.18 24.70 -8.86
CA HIS A 189 -9.45 24.50 -10.29
C HIS A 189 -10.23 23.23 -10.70
N TYR A 190 -10.94 22.58 -9.78
CA TYR A 190 -11.93 21.57 -10.17
C TYR A 190 -13.20 22.21 -10.73
N LYS A 191 -13.78 21.56 -11.73
CA LYS A 191 -15.07 21.90 -12.30
C LYS A 191 -16.18 21.18 -11.55
N LEU A 192 -17.14 21.92 -11.00
CA LEU A 192 -18.36 21.32 -10.44
C LEU A 192 -19.23 20.74 -11.57
N ILE A 193 -19.71 19.51 -11.38
CA ILE A 193 -20.65 18.84 -12.29
C ILE A 193 -22.06 18.84 -11.69
N SER A 194 -22.22 18.38 -10.45
CA SER A 194 -23.50 18.44 -9.75
C SER A 194 -23.36 18.37 -8.23
N ILE A 195 -24.42 18.80 -7.54
CA ILE A 195 -24.63 18.63 -6.10
C ILE A 195 -26.05 18.13 -5.89
N GLU A 196 -26.18 16.92 -5.35
CA GLU A 196 -27.45 16.20 -5.30
C GLU A 196 -27.59 15.47 -3.97
N THR A 197 -28.79 15.47 -3.41
CA THR A 197 -29.10 14.63 -2.25
C THR A 197 -29.27 13.18 -2.71
N THR A 198 -28.67 12.23 -1.99
CA THR A 198 -28.79 10.79 -2.31
C THR A 198 -30.24 10.31 -2.23
N ASP A 199 -30.57 9.22 -2.92
CA ASP A 199 -31.94 8.69 -2.99
C ASP A 199 -32.54 8.39 -1.60
N ASP A 200 -31.71 7.90 -0.67
CA ASP A 200 -32.09 7.64 0.71
C ASP A 200 -32.18 8.91 1.59
N LYS A 201 -31.87 10.07 1.01
CA LYS A 201 -31.84 11.40 1.62
C LYS A 201 -30.91 11.54 2.83
N LYS A 202 -29.91 10.66 2.96
CA LYS A 202 -28.98 10.69 4.11
C LYS A 202 -27.70 11.47 3.85
N LYS A 203 -27.32 11.65 2.59
CA LYS A 203 -26.09 12.34 2.21
C LYS A 203 -26.34 13.32 1.05
N VAL A 204 -25.41 14.23 0.87
CA VAL A 204 -25.29 15.14 -0.26
C VAL A 204 -24.07 14.71 -1.05
N GLY A 205 -24.27 14.21 -2.26
CA GLY A 205 -23.23 13.87 -3.21
C GLY A 205 -22.77 15.10 -3.99
N VAL A 206 -21.46 15.25 -4.12
CA VAL A 206 -20.81 16.27 -4.94
C VAL A 206 -20.04 15.55 -6.04
N ARG A 207 -20.43 15.80 -7.29
CA ARG A 207 -19.71 15.33 -8.47
C ARG A 207 -18.94 16.49 -9.08
N PHE A 208 -17.66 16.27 -9.34
CA PHE A 208 -16.76 17.29 -9.87
C PHE A 208 -15.69 16.64 -10.75
N SER A 209 -14.94 17.43 -11.50
CA SER A 209 -13.98 16.90 -12.44
C SER A 209 -12.76 17.80 -12.64
N HIS A 210 -11.69 17.20 -13.17
CA HIS A 210 -10.53 17.91 -13.69
C HIS A 210 -10.05 17.24 -14.98
N VAL A 211 -9.13 17.91 -15.69
CA VAL A 211 -8.40 17.29 -16.80
C VAL A 211 -7.03 16.84 -16.27
N GLY A 212 -6.74 15.55 -16.40
CA GLY A 212 -5.50 14.95 -15.91
C GLY A 212 -5.04 13.77 -16.78
N THR A 213 -3.85 13.26 -16.49
CA THR A 213 -3.27 12.06 -17.10
C THR A 213 -3.44 10.85 -16.17
N MET A 214 -3.30 9.65 -16.72
CA MET A 214 -3.34 8.40 -15.94
C MET A 214 -1.94 8.00 -15.46
N ALA A 215 -1.03 8.97 -15.30
CA ALA A 215 0.21 8.74 -14.57
C ALA A 215 -0.13 8.59 -13.08
N LEU A 216 0.46 7.59 -12.41
CA LEU A 216 0.17 7.32 -10.99
C LEU A 216 0.40 8.55 -10.11
N GLU A 217 1.48 9.30 -10.34
CA GLU A 217 1.80 10.51 -9.58
C GLU A 217 0.75 11.60 -9.75
N ASP A 218 0.22 11.78 -10.96
CA ASP A 218 -0.80 12.78 -11.27
C ASP A 218 -2.12 12.46 -10.55
N ILE A 219 -2.67 11.26 -10.81
CA ILE A 219 -3.93 10.84 -10.17
C ILE A 219 -3.80 10.79 -8.66
N THR A 220 -2.75 10.18 -8.13
CA THR A 220 -2.62 10.03 -6.68
C THR A 220 -2.38 11.36 -5.97
N HIS A 221 -1.78 12.36 -6.62
CA HIS A 221 -1.72 13.72 -6.10
C HIS A 221 -3.13 14.29 -5.88
N HIS A 222 -4.01 14.13 -6.87
CA HIS A 222 -5.39 14.57 -6.78
C HIS A 222 -6.19 13.79 -5.73
N THR A 223 -6.20 12.46 -5.81
CA THR A 223 -7.07 11.63 -4.95
C THR A 223 -6.71 11.72 -3.48
N ILE A 224 -5.42 11.79 -3.11
CA ILE A 224 -5.00 12.00 -1.71
C ILE A 224 -5.46 13.38 -1.22
N GLY A 225 -5.26 14.43 -2.01
CA GLY A 225 -5.68 15.79 -1.66
C GLY A 225 -7.19 15.89 -1.44
N LEU A 226 -7.96 15.32 -2.36
CA LEU A 226 -9.43 15.26 -2.28
C LEU A 226 -9.90 14.47 -1.05
N ASN A 227 -9.32 13.30 -0.80
CA ASN A 227 -9.68 12.45 0.34
C ASN A 227 -9.40 13.15 1.68
N ARG A 228 -8.21 13.74 1.83
CA ARG A 228 -7.85 14.51 3.03
C ARG A 228 -8.80 15.69 3.25
N LYS A 229 -9.13 16.45 2.18
CA LYS A 229 -10.02 17.60 2.30
C LYS A 229 -11.47 17.22 2.62
N ALA A 230 -11.99 16.17 1.98
CA ALA A 230 -13.33 15.65 2.29
C ALA A 230 -13.42 15.28 3.78
N LYS A 231 -12.42 14.56 4.31
CA LYS A 231 -12.33 14.19 5.73
C LYS A 231 -12.27 15.39 6.67
N GLU A 232 -11.46 16.40 6.35
CA GLU A 232 -11.40 17.67 7.12
C GLU A 232 -12.80 18.30 7.27
N MET A 233 -13.63 18.17 6.24
CA MET A 233 -15.00 18.69 6.19
C MET A 233 -16.06 17.65 6.61
N LYS A 234 -15.67 16.56 7.28
CA LYS A 234 -16.54 15.47 7.74
C LYS A 234 -17.35 14.81 6.62
N GLY A 235 -16.77 14.75 5.42
CA GLY A 235 -17.27 13.99 4.30
C GLY A 235 -16.37 12.81 3.96
N ASP A 236 -16.86 11.99 3.03
CA ASP A 236 -16.19 10.82 2.50
C ASP A 236 -15.90 11.04 1.03
N TYR A 237 -14.63 10.94 0.63
CA TYR A 237 -14.28 10.82 -0.78
C TYR A 237 -14.46 9.36 -1.21
N ASP A 238 -15.23 9.14 -2.26
CA ASP A 238 -15.64 7.80 -2.70
C ASP A 238 -14.68 7.23 -3.75
N GLY A 239 -14.24 8.08 -4.68
CA GLY A 239 -13.33 7.67 -5.72
C GLY A 239 -13.42 8.54 -6.97
N TRP A 240 -12.83 8.01 -8.03
CA TRP A 240 -12.74 8.64 -9.33
C TRP A 240 -13.03 7.64 -10.45
N GLU A 241 -13.41 8.17 -11.60
CA GLU A 241 -13.56 7.39 -12.83
C GLU A 241 -13.13 8.21 -14.05
N THR A 242 -12.81 7.51 -15.14
CA THR A 242 -12.59 8.13 -16.45
C THR A 242 -12.86 7.13 -17.57
N SER A 243 -13.00 7.63 -18.80
CA SER A 243 -13.05 6.81 -19.99
C SER A 243 -11.66 6.31 -20.40
N VAL A 244 -11.61 5.10 -20.98
CA VAL A 244 -10.43 4.59 -21.68
C VAL A 244 -10.14 5.47 -22.90
N ALA A 245 -8.91 5.96 -23.03
CA ALA A 245 -8.46 6.73 -24.18
C ALA A 245 -7.36 5.97 -24.91
N LYS A 246 -7.63 5.73 -26.20
CA LYS A 246 -6.76 5.08 -27.16
C LYS A 246 -6.15 6.09 -28.13
#